data_AF-A0A3M1NEX9-F1
#
_entry.id   AF-A0A3M1NEX9-F1
#
_cell.length_a   1.000
_cell.length_b   1.000
_cell.length_c   1.000
_cell.angle_alpha   90.00
_cell.angle_beta   90.00
_cell.angle_gamma   90.00
#
_symmetry.space_group_name_H-M   'P 1'
#
loop_
_entity.id
_entity.type
_entity.pdbx_description
1 polymer ?
#
loop_
_entity_poly.entity_id
_entity_poly.type
_entity_poly.pdbx_seq_one_letter_code
_entity_poly.pdbx_strand_id
1 'polypeptide(L)'
;MMRYPWLRKLALLALIAAFWSPSGLLSADSGGKLNCAANQTAPECLSPIVYGVEMRAIEAEMAINPAPSFPRLPVDDNVLYRRPFRRVEKPTTIHDAPNGNVVGAYPEGFIFVVAGKSVDGWVQVGPNAWVQESALGPINKAVSRFSGVLLPEGLPTRPFAWMLLDTRPSRTPGAKPVAGTPEIKRYTMVNIFAVAVVDTWEWYLVGPDQWVLQTRVAKVKPIERPEGIEAGRKWFAVDLYEQTLTAYEGDKAVFATLIASGLPEWGTDEGVHKIFARYEETRMSGAEGKPQYWYLPLVPYVMYFNNSEQALHGAYWHDGFGYRRSRGCINLSITDAKWIYEWTQDQPDAYVYIYHSGTYRPGAPQ
;
A
#
# COMPACT_ATOMS: atom_id res chain seq x y z
N MET A 1 68.09 -23.21 35.02
CA MET A 1 68.52 -24.52 35.54
C MET A 1 68.22 -24.53 37.04
N MET A 2 67.78 -25.67 37.58
CA MET A 2 67.38 -25.96 38.98
C MET A 2 65.91 -25.68 39.38
N ARG A 3 65.18 -26.81 39.44
CA ARG A 3 63.98 -27.10 40.25
C ARG A 3 64.38 -27.27 41.73
N TYR A 4 63.42 -27.15 42.65
CA TYR A 4 62.94 -28.18 43.61
C TYR A 4 62.21 -27.53 44.83
N PRO A 5 61.34 -28.26 45.55
CA PRO A 5 59.98 -27.86 45.93
C PRO A 5 59.75 -28.03 47.46
N TRP A 6 58.49 -27.86 47.91
CA TRP A 6 57.88 -28.52 49.08
C TRP A 6 58.49 -28.31 50.49
N LEU A 7 57.68 -27.86 51.46
CA LEU A 7 57.06 -28.71 52.50
C LEU A 7 56.39 -27.88 53.63
N ARG A 8 55.14 -28.30 53.94
CA ARG A 8 54.44 -28.34 55.25
C ARG A 8 53.97 -27.03 55.88
N LYS A 9 52.66 -26.76 55.94
CA LYS A 9 51.56 -27.39 56.71
C LYS A 9 51.50 -26.99 58.19
N LEU A 10 50.34 -26.40 58.53
CA LEU A 10 49.54 -26.50 59.77
C LEU A 10 49.74 -25.46 60.90
N ALA A 11 48.77 -24.54 60.98
CA ALA A 11 47.96 -24.21 62.16
C ALA A 11 46.81 -23.31 61.65
N LEU A 12 45.61 -23.80 61.29
CA LEU A 12 44.48 -24.33 62.06
C LEU A 12 43.85 -23.35 63.08
N LEU A 13 42.69 -22.81 62.64
CA LEU A 13 41.48 -22.42 63.38
C LEU A 13 41.49 -21.16 64.27
N ALA A 14 40.82 -20.10 63.78
CA ALA A 14 39.56 -19.64 64.36
C ALA A 14 38.77 -18.69 63.43
N LEU A 15 37.45 -18.95 63.33
CA LEU A 15 36.34 -18.03 63.04
C LEU A 15 36.04 -17.61 61.58
N ILE A 16 35.31 -18.51 60.93
CA ILE A 16 34.04 -18.31 60.19
C ILE A 16 33.52 -16.84 60.14
N ALA A 17 33.57 -16.22 58.96
CA ALA A 17 32.45 -15.48 58.37
C ALA A 17 32.81 -14.95 56.96
N ALA A 18 31.87 -15.08 56.03
CA ALA A 18 31.81 -14.47 54.69
C ALA A 18 32.80 -14.95 53.63
N PHE A 19 32.57 -16.16 53.13
CA PHE A 19 33.02 -16.59 51.80
C PHE A 19 31.83 -16.46 50.82
N TRP A 20 32.16 -16.11 49.57
CA TRP A 20 31.33 -16.14 48.36
C TRP A 20 30.51 -14.88 48.09
N SER A 21 31.03 -14.04 47.19
CA SER A 21 30.17 -13.29 46.28
C SER A 21 29.59 -14.29 45.28
N PRO A 22 28.28 -14.58 45.29
CA PRO A 22 27.65 -15.21 44.16
C PRO A 22 27.55 -14.16 43.06
N SER A 23 27.94 -14.54 41.85
CA SER A 23 27.28 -14.02 40.67
C SER A 23 25.79 -14.35 40.79
N GLY A 24 24.91 -13.35 40.65
CA GLY A 24 23.44 -13.48 40.64
C GLY A 24 22.78 -12.63 41.74
N LEU A 25 21.72 -11.88 41.49
CA LEU A 25 20.67 -12.02 40.50
C LEU A 25 20.39 -10.68 39.80
N LEU A 26 20.32 -10.72 38.46
CA LEU A 26 19.50 -9.75 37.74
C LEU A 26 18.06 -9.97 38.21
N SER A 27 17.47 -8.94 38.81
CA SER A 27 16.07 -8.95 39.19
C SER A 27 15.25 -9.01 37.90
N ALA A 28 14.59 -10.14 37.65
CA ALA A 28 13.51 -10.19 36.69
C ALA A 28 12.40 -9.26 37.21
N ASP A 29 11.90 -8.38 36.35
CA ASP A 29 10.69 -7.63 36.61
C ASP A 29 9.59 -8.64 36.96
N SER A 30 8.98 -8.50 38.13
CA SER A 30 7.92 -9.39 38.58
C SER A 30 6.66 -9.02 37.80
N GLY A 31 6.61 -9.48 36.55
CA GLY A 31 5.45 -9.37 35.67
C GLY A 31 4.21 -9.74 36.48
N GLY A 32 3.28 -8.79 36.58
CA GLY A 32 2.05 -9.00 37.32
C GLY A 32 1.33 -10.23 36.79
N LYS A 33 1.21 -11.27 37.63
CA LYS A 33 0.42 -12.52 37.49
C LYS A 33 0.48 -13.34 36.18
N LEU A 34 1.11 -12.87 35.12
CA LEU A 34 1.28 -13.58 33.84
C LEU A 34 2.76 -13.67 33.50
N ASN A 35 3.38 -14.81 33.86
CA ASN A 35 4.72 -15.16 33.44
C ASN A 35 4.63 -16.27 32.37
N CYS A 36 4.61 -15.87 31.09
CA CYS A 36 4.48 -16.80 29.96
C CYS A 36 5.68 -17.76 29.81
N ALA A 37 6.82 -17.49 30.46
CA ALA A 37 7.92 -18.45 30.53
C ALA A 37 7.59 -19.68 31.39
N ALA A 38 6.68 -19.54 32.36
CA ALA A 38 6.31 -20.60 33.30
C ALA A 38 5.00 -21.32 32.93
N ASN A 39 4.13 -20.72 32.11
CA ASN A 39 2.81 -21.30 31.79
C ASN A 39 2.42 -21.11 30.32
N GLN A 40 3.04 -21.93 29.45
CA GLN A 40 2.88 -21.87 27.98
C GLN A 40 1.49 -22.25 27.47
N THR A 41 0.61 -22.79 28.32
CA THR A 41 -0.73 -23.25 27.95
C THR A 41 -1.83 -22.24 28.28
N ALA A 42 -1.50 -21.11 28.91
CA ALA A 42 -2.45 -20.04 29.16
C ALA A 42 -2.89 -19.40 27.82
N PRO A 43 -4.20 -19.19 27.58
CA PRO A 43 -4.69 -18.61 26.32
C PRO A 43 -4.05 -17.26 25.95
N GLU A 44 -3.67 -16.49 26.97
CA GLU A 44 -2.99 -15.19 26.85
C GLU A 44 -1.53 -15.30 26.38
N CYS A 45 -0.91 -16.48 26.50
CA CYS A 45 0.43 -16.80 26.01
C CYS A 45 0.42 -17.57 24.68
N LEU A 46 -0.77 -17.87 24.13
CA LEU A 46 -0.94 -18.56 22.83
C LEU A 46 -0.93 -17.58 21.64
N SER A 47 -0.83 -16.28 21.88
CA SER A 47 -0.49 -15.29 20.85
C SER A 47 1.03 -15.07 20.87
N PRO A 48 1.74 -15.10 19.73
CA PRO A 48 3.19 -14.97 19.70
C PRO A 48 3.56 -13.50 19.91
N ILE A 49 3.33 -12.98 21.11
CA ILE A 49 4.03 -11.78 21.53
C ILE A 49 5.47 -12.23 21.72
N VAL A 50 6.33 -11.80 20.82
CA VAL A 50 7.74 -12.14 20.83
C VAL A 50 8.33 -11.61 22.15
N TYR A 51 9.01 -12.46 22.90
CA TYR A 51 9.64 -12.09 24.18
C TYR A 51 11.09 -12.57 24.24
N GLY A 52 11.91 -11.88 25.04
CA GLY A 52 13.25 -12.34 25.37
C GLY A 52 14.27 -12.21 24.22
N VAL A 53 14.97 -13.30 23.90
CA VAL A 53 16.10 -13.29 22.95
C VAL A 53 15.66 -12.93 21.53
N GLU A 54 14.48 -13.38 21.12
CA GLU A 54 13.94 -13.09 19.79
C GLU A 54 13.65 -11.59 19.60
N MET A 55 13.13 -10.91 20.64
CA MET A 55 12.96 -9.46 20.59
C MET A 55 14.29 -8.72 20.46
N ARG A 56 15.34 -9.18 21.16
CA ARG A 56 16.67 -8.56 21.04
C ARG A 56 17.26 -8.71 19.64
N ALA A 57 17.04 -9.86 19.00
CA ALA A 57 17.43 -10.08 17.61
C ALA A 57 16.67 -9.14 16.68
N ILE A 58 15.35 -9.03 16.85
CA ILE A 58 14.49 -8.13 16.09
C ILE A 58 14.89 -6.66 16.31
N GLU A 59 15.21 -6.25 17.54
CA GLU A 59 15.71 -4.90 17.86
C GLU A 59 17.02 -4.58 17.13
N ALA A 60 17.97 -5.51 17.13
CA ALA A 60 19.20 -5.36 16.37
C ALA A 60 18.92 -5.23 14.87
N GLU A 61 17.98 -6.01 14.33
CA GLU A 61 17.58 -5.92 12.93
C GLU A 61 16.87 -4.60 12.59
N MET A 62 15.99 -4.11 13.47
CA MET A 62 15.34 -2.81 13.34
C MET A 62 16.37 -1.67 13.33
N ALA A 63 17.46 -1.80 14.08
CA ALA A 63 18.54 -0.82 14.06
C ALA A 63 19.33 -0.83 12.75
N ILE A 64 19.50 -2.00 12.13
CA ILE A 64 20.26 -2.14 10.86
C ILE A 64 19.40 -1.79 9.65
N ASN A 65 18.13 -2.22 9.64
CA ASN A 65 17.21 -2.06 8.51
C ASN A 65 15.88 -1.41 8.97
N PRO A 66 15.89 -0.15 9.43
CA PRO A 66 14.72 0.49 10.04
C PRO A 66 13.56 0.70 9.06
N ALA A 67 13.82 0.74 7.75
CA ALA A 67 12.82 0.88 6.71
C ALA A 67 13.22 0.11 5.44
N PRO A 68 12.25 -0.25 4.57
CA PRO A 68 12.55 -0.83 3.28
C PRO A 68 13.36 0.15 2.40
N SER A 69 14.46 -0.31 1.84
CA SER A 69 15.36 0.50 1.00
C SER A 69 15.26 0.04 -0.45
N PHE A 70 14.20 0.49 -1.14
CA PHE A 70 13.98 0.20 -2.55
C PHE A 70 13.99 1.49 -3.38
N PRO A 71 14.54 1.47 -4.61
CA PRO A 71 14.39 2.59 -5.52
C PRO A 71 12.91 2.85 -5.81
N ARG A 72 12.46 4.08 -5.54
CA ARG A 72 11.12 4.52 -5.95
C ARG A 72 11.12 4.89 -7.43
N LEU A 73 9.98 4.70 -8.10
CA LEU A 73 9.83 5.24 -9.44
C LEU A 73 9.93 6.78 -9.40
N PRO A 74 10.73 7.39 -10.28
CA PRO A 74 10.81 8.84 -10.35
C PRO A 74 9.47 9.41 -10.83
N VAL A 75 8.98 10.41 -10.10
CA VAL A 75 7.75 11.13 -10.46
C VAL A 75 8.09 12.23 -11.45
N ASP A 76 7.43 12.21 -12.62
CA ASP A 76 7.59 13.22 -13.66
C ASP A 76 6.37 14.14 -13.70
N ASP A 77 6.56 15.39 -13.30
CA ASP A 77 5.52 16.41 -13.25
C ASP A 77 4.96 16.74 -14.65
N ASN A 78 5.75 16.58 -15.71
CA ASN A 78 5.27 16.81 -17.08
C ASN A 78 4.28 15.72 -17.52
N VAL A 79 4.40 14.52 -16.97
CA VAL A 79 3.44 13.44 -17.19
C VAL A 79 2.22 13.65 -16.30
N LEU A 80 2.40 13.93 -15.00
CA LEU A 80 1.30 14.08 -14.06
C LEU A 80 0.37 15.24 -14.41
N TYR A 81 0.93 16.36 -14.85
CA TYR A 81 0.20 17.60 -15.11
C TYR A 81 0.12 17.94 -16.60
N ARG A 82 0.31 16.94 -17.47
CA ARG A 82 0.21 17.05 -18.95
C ARG A 82 -1.09 17.70 -19.42
N ARG A 83 -2.17 17.52 -18.65
CA ARG A 83 -3.50 18.06 -18.92
C ARG A 83 -4.05 18.70 -17.63
N PRO A 84 -4.76 19.83 -17.75
CA PRO A 84 -5.42 20.48 -16.62
C PRO A 84 -6.83 19.90 -16.40
N PHE A 85 -6.92 18.70 -15.82
CA PHE A 85 -8.21 18.09 -15.54
C PHE A 85 -8.94 18.83 -14.42
N ARG A 86 -10.25 19.06 -14.60
CA ARG A 86 -11.13 19.63 -13.58
C ARG A 86 -12.37 18.75 -13.43
N ARG A 87 -12.82 18.57 -12.19
CA ARG A 87 -14.11 17.92 -11.90
C ARG A 87 -15.23 18.92 -12.14
N VAL A 88 -16.32 18.48 -12.77
CA VAL A 88 -17.58 19.22 -12.76
C VAL A 88 -18.23 18.99 -11.39
N GLU A 89 -18.22 20.01 -10.53
CA GLU A 89 -18.72 19.93 -9.14
C GLU A 89 -20.22 20.26 -9.05
N LYS A 90 -20.76 20.98 -10.04
CA LYS A 90 -22.18 21.34 -10.12
C LYS A 90 -22.68 21.13 -11.54
N PRO A 91 -23.93 20.66 -11.74
CA PRO A 91 -24.55 20.62 -13.06
C PRO A 91 -24.46 21.98 -13.75
N THR A 92 -24.13 22.01 -15.04
CA THR A 92 -23.88 23.26 -15.78
C THR A 92 -24.19 23.11 -17.26
N THR A 93 -24.57 24.21 -17.91
CA THR A 93 -24.80 24.27 -19.34
C THR A 93 -23.48 24.46 -20.10
N ILE A 94 -23.41 23.88 -21.28
CA ILE A 94 -22.30 24.02 -22.22
C ILE A 94 -22.72 25.02 -23.28
N HIS A 95 -21.87 26.02 -23.54
CA HIS A 95 -22.10 27.10 -24.50
C HIS A 95 -21.10 27.03 -25.67
N ASP A 96 -21.50 27.47 -26.85
CA ASP A 96 -20.62 27.54 -28.04
C ASP A 96 -19.47 28.57 -27.88
N ALA A 97 -19.72 29.64 -27.13
CA ALA A 97 -18.79 30.68 -26.75
C ALA A 97 -19.12 31.23 -25.34
N PRO A 98 -18.23 32.01 -24.70
CA PRO A 98 -18.57 32.74 -23.47
C PRO A 98 -19.81 33.61 -23.65
N ASN A 99 -20.83 33.42 -22.81
CA ASN A 99 -22.16 34.05 -22.93
C ASN A 99 -22.89 33.77 -24.26
N GLY A 100 -22.49 32.73 -24.99
CA GLY A 100 -23.09 32.31 -26.26
C GLY A 100 -24.31 31.41 -26.08
N ASN A 101 -24.68 30.70 -27.15
CA ASN A 101 -25.85 29.82 -27.15
C ASN A 101 -25.56 28.54 -26.37
N VAL A 102 -26.57 28.01 -25.69
CA VAL A 102 -26.50 26.70 -25.04
C VAL A 102 -26.49 25.61 -26.12
N VAL A 103 -25.45 24.78 -26.13
CA VAL A 103 -25.27 23.66 -27.07
C VAL A 103 -25.30 22.30 -26.37
N GLY A 104 -25.36 22.28 -25.05
CA GLY A 104 -25.45 21.05 -24.26
C GLY A 104 -25.45 21.33 -22.77
N ALA A 105 -25.25 20.28 -21.97
CA ALA A 105 -25.10 20.39 -20.52
C ALA A 105 -24.28 19.22 -19.97
N TYR A 106 -23.59 19.47 -18.87
CA TYR A 106 -23.13 18.43 -17.97
C TYR A 106 -24.17 18.23 -16.87
N PRO A 107 -24.81 17.05 -16.79
CA PRO A 107 -25.76 16.76 -15.73
C PRO A 107 -25.02 16.51 -14.41
N GLU A 108 -25.78 16.17 -13.37
CA GLU A 108 -25.20 15.59 -12.16
C GLU A 108 -24.50 14.27 -12.49
N GLY A 109 -23.33 14.03 -11.89
CA GLY A 109 -22.57 12.81 -12.09
C GLY A 109 -21.10 12.93 -11.72
N PHE A 110 -20.33 11.88 -12.06
CA PHE A 110 -18.88 11.86 -11.89
C PHE A 110 -18.20 12.24 -13.21
N ILE A 111 -18.13 13.55 -13.48
CA ILE A 111 -17.68 14.09 -14.77
C ILE A 111 -16.39 14.87 -14.58
N PHE A 112 -15.42 14.61 -15.45
CA PHE A 112 -14.21 15.40 -15.59
C PHE A 112 -14.12 16.01 -16.98
N VAL A 113 -13.47 17.16 -17.06
CA VAL A 113 -13.19 17.90 -18.30
C VAL A 113 -11.72 18.29 -18.36
N VAL A 114 -11.23 18.55 -19.57
CA VAL A 114 -9.90 19.14 -19.78
C VAL A 114 -10.09 20.64 -19.92
N ALA A 115 -9.54 21.42 -18.99
CA ALA A 115 -9.65 22.88 -19.03
C ALA A 115 -8.72 23.49 -20.10
N GLY A 116 -9.28 24.32 -20.97
CA GLY A 116 -8.53 25.10 -21.94
C GLY A 116 -8.31 26.51 -21.45
N LYS A 117 -8.68 27.49 -22.29
CA LYS A 117 -8.61 28.91 -21.96
C LYS A 117 -9.69 29.28 -20.93
N SER A 118 -9.35 30.23 -20.06
CA SER A 118 -10.31 30.90 -19.19
C SER A 118 -10.53 32.33 -19.66
N VAL A 119 -11.78 32.77 -19.79
CA VAL A 119 -12.17 34.13 -20.21
C VAL A 119 -13.40 34.55 -19.41
N ASP A 120 -13.33 35.66 -18.66
CA ASP A 120 -14.46 36.29 -17.96
C ASP A 120 -15.35 35.31 -17.16
N GLY A 121 -14.74 34.38 -16.41
CA GLY A 121 -15.46 33.37 -15.63
C GLY A 121 -15.96 32.16 -16.42
N TRP A 122 -15.61 32.05 -17.70
CA TRP A 122 -15.86 30.88 -18.53
C TRP A 122 -14.58 30.07 -18.76
N VAL A 123 -14.71 28.74 -18.82
CA VAL A 123 -13.62 27.81 -19.11
C VAL A 123 -13.96 27.02 -20.35
N GLN A 124 -13.04 27.01 -21.32
CA GLN A 124 -13.14 26.16 -22.50
C GLN A 124 -12.94 24.70 -22.10
N VAL A 125 -13.82 23.81 -22.55
CA VAL A 125 -13.77 22.35 -22.29
C VAL A 125 -13.76 21.52 -23.58
N GLY A 126 -13.82 22.20 -24.74
CA GLY A 126 -13.72 21.63 -26.08
C GLY A 126 -13.65 22.72 -27.16
N PRO A 127 -13.49 22.35 -28.44
CA PRO A 127 -13.27 23.30 -29.54
C PRO A 127 -14.30 24.44 -29.61
N ASN A 128 -15.58 24.16 -29.34
CA ASN A 128 -16.66 25.15 -29.22
C ASN A 128 -17.55 24.81 -28.01
N ALA A 129 -16.92 24.56 -26.87
CA ALA A 129 -17.62 24.16 -25.66
C ALA A 129 -17.04 24.92 -24.47
N TRP A 130 -17.87 25.72 -23.82
CA TRP A 130 -17.53 26.57 -22.70
C TRP A 130 -18.50 26.34 -21.56
N VAL A 131 -17.99 26.32 -20.33
CA VAL A 131 -18.80 26.18 -19.12
C VAL A 131 -18.43 27.26 -18.10
N GLN A 132 -19.33 27.52 -17.17
CA GLN A 132 -19.07 28.43 -16.05
C GLN A 132 -17.96 27.89 -15.16
N GLU A 133 -16.94 28.70 -14.89
CA GLU A 133 -15.82 28.32 -14.04
C GLU A 133 -16.27 27.95 -12.61
N SER A 134 -17.31 28.62 -12.12
CA SER A 134 -17.91 28.38 -10.81
C SER A 134 -18.54 27.00 -10.63
N ALA A 135 -18.73 26.25 -11.73
CA ALA A 135 -19.17 24.86 -11.72
C ALA A 135 -18.01 23.85 -11.67
N LEU A 136 -16.76 24.30 -11.86
CA LEU A 136 -15.59 23.44 -11.94
C LEU A 136 -14.72 23.50 -10.68
N GLY A 137 -14.35 22.33 -10.18
CA GLY A 137 -13.38 22.21 -9.09
C GLY A 137 -11.96 22.62 -9.50
N PRO A 138 -11.01 22.69 -8.55
CA PRO A 138 -9.62 23.06 -8.82
C PRO A 138 -8.94 22.13 -9.83
N ILE A 139 -8.01 22.67 -10.61
CA ILE A 139 -7.21 21.93 -11.59
C ILE A 139 -6.37 20.87 -10.88
N ASN A 140 -6.41 19.64 -11.40
CA ASN A 140 -5.58 18.51 -10.98
C ASN A 140 -5.59 18.24 -9.45
N LYS A 141 -6.67 18.64 -8.76
CA LYS A 141 -6.80 18.59 -7.30
C LYS A 141 -6.45 17.24 -6.68
N ALA A 142 -6.75 16.16 -7.40
CA ALA A 142 -6.69 14.80 -6.89
C ALA A 142 -5.59 13.96 -7.56
N VAL A 143 -4.73 14.57 -8.39
CA VAL A 143 -3.61 13.88 -9.04
C VAL A 143 -2.61 13.48 -7.97
N SER A 144 -2.35 12.18 -7.89
CA SER A 144 -1.44 11.61 -6.91
C SER A 144 0.03 11.74 -7.34
N ARG A 145 0.90 12.02 -6.36
CA ARG A 145 2.36 11.90 -6.51
C ARG A 145 2.89 10.58 -5.95
N PHE A 146 2.02 9.67 -5.52
CA PHE A 146 2.40 8.33 -5.10
C PHE A 146 3.12 7.61 -6.24
N SER A 147 4.09 6.77 -5.87
CA SER A 147 4.80 5.88 -6.76
C SER A 147 5.18 4.61 -6.00
N GLY A 148 5.15 3.50 -6.72
CA GLY A 148 5.62 2.21 -6.26
C GLY A 148 7.15 2.13 -6.22
N VAL A 149 7.64 0.91 -6.03
CA VAL A 149 9.05 0.61 -5.88
C VAL A 149 9.53 -0.44 -6.86
N LEU A 150 10.74 -0.25 -7.35
CA LEU A 150 11.47 -1.23 -8.14
C LEU A 150 12.09 -2.27 -7.21
N LEU A 151 12.08 -3.53 -7.65
CA LEU A 151 12.61 -4.68 -6.95
C LEU A 151 13.72 -5.35 -7.80
N PRO A 152 14.87 -4.68 -8.00
CA PRO A 152 15.92 -5.19 -8.88
C PRO A 152 16.47 -6.55 -8.42
N GLU A 153 16.47 -6.81 -7.11
CA GLU A 153 16.92 -8.06 -6.50
C GLU A 153 15.77 -9.04 -6.19
N GLY A 154 14.55 -8.74 -6.63
CA GLY A 154 13.36 -9.51 -6.25
C GLY A 154 12.72 -9.04 -4.94
N LEU A 155 11.76 -9.84 -4.44
CA LEU A 155 11.14 -9.56 -3.15
C LEU A 155 12.16 -9.74 -2.01
N PRO A 156 12.15 -8.84 -1.02
CA PRO A 156 12.95 -9.01 0.18
C PRO A 156 12.54 -10.27 0.95
N THR A 157 13.46 -10.84 1.71
CA THR A 157 13.15 -11.90 2.67
C THR A 157 12.14 -11.45 3.73
N ARG A 158 12.16 -10.15 4.08
CA ARG A 158 11.24 -9.57 5.06
C ARG A 158 10.05 -8.93 4.37
N PRO A 159 8.82 -9.22 4.81
CA PRO A 159 7.65 -8.53 4.29
C PRO A 159 7.74 -7.02 4.56
N PHE A 160 7.21 -6.25 3.63
CA PHE A 160 7.05 -4.81 3.77
C PHE A 160 5.64 -4.40 3.38
N ALA A 161 5.26 -3.20 3.80
CA ALA A 161 3.95 -2.65 3.55
C ALA A 161 4.02 -1.13 3.35
N TRP A 162 2.97 -0.56 2.76
CA TRP A 162 2.73 0.88 2.81
C TRP A 162 1.71 1.22 3.88
N MET A 163 1.97 2.30 4.62
CA MET A 163 0.96 2.93 5.47
C MET A 163 -0.19 3.45 4.61
N LEU A 164 -1.42 3.08 4.93
CA LEU A 164 -2.62 3.56 4.26
C LEU A 164 -3.18 4.82 4.91
N LEU A 165 -2.92 5.06 6.19
CA LEU A 165 -3.39 6.26 6.88
C LEU A 165 -2.29 6.80 7.76
N ASP A 166 -2.30 8.11 7.98
CA ASP A 166 -1.53 8.72 9.06
C ASP A 166 -1.89 8.03 10.37
N THR A 167 -0.91 7.34 10.95
CA THR A 167 -1.15 6.43 12.07
C THR A 167 -0.13 6.72 13.17
N ARG A 168 -0.63 6.97 14.38
CA ARG A 168 0.20 6.89 15.59
C ARG A 168 0.33 5.41 15.96
N PRO A 169 1.53 4.83 15.98
CA PRO A 169 1.69 3.43 16.38
C PRO A 169 1.47 3.26 17.88
N SER A 170 1.08 2.06 18.29
CA SER A 170 0.94 1.67 19.69
C SER A 170 2.21 1.01 20.21
N ARG A 171 2.54 1.21 21.48
CA ARG A 171 3.69 0.54 22.10
C ARG A 171 3.52 -0.96 22.25
N THR A 172 2.27 -1.39 22.41
CA THR A 172 1.90 -2.79 22.49
C THR A 172 0.69 -3.06 21.58
N PRO A 173 0.57 -4.28 21.02
CA PRO A 173 -0.61 -4.68 20.27
C PRO A 173 -1.90 -4.47 21.08
N GLY A 174 -2.96 -3.96 20.44
CA GLY A 174 -4.26 -3.74 21.07
C GLY A 174 -4.39 -2.49 21.94
N ALA A 175 -3.27 -1.90 22.36
CA ALA A 175 -3.30 -0.67 23.16
C ALA A 175 -3.61 0.56 22.32
N LYS A 176 -4.12 1.62 22.96
CA LYS A 176 -4.21 2.94 22.34
C LYS A 176 -2.81 3.57 22.22
N PRO A 177 -2.52 4.31 21.15
CA PRO A 177 -1.28 5.06 21.03
C PRO A 177 -1.12 6.07 22.18
N VAL A 178 0.11 6.24 22.67
CA VAL A 178 0.42 7.24 23.70
C VAL A 178 0.31 8.64 23.10
N ALA A 179 -0.29 9.59 23.83
CA ALA A 179 -0.40 10.97 23.41
C ALA A 179 0.99 11.57 23.11
N GLY A 180 1.11 12.29 21.99
CA GLY A 180 2.39 12.86 21.54
C GLY A 180 3.28 11.92 20.73
N THR A 181 2.90 10.64 20.54
CA THR A 181 3.63 9.75 19.62
C THR A 181 3.58 10.31 18.19
N PRO A 182 4.74 10.44 17.51
CA PRO A 182 4.79 10.87 16.11
C PRO A 182 3.96 9.94 15.21
N GLU A 183 3.30 10.54 14.21
CA GLU A 183 2.56 9.78 13.21
C GLU A 183 3.51 9.25 12.13
N ILE A 184 3.31 8.00 11.74
CA ILE A 184 3.83 7.47 10.48
C ILE A 184 2.86 7.89 9.39
N LYS A 185 3.35 8.61 8.37
CA LYS A 185 2.51 9.20 7.33
C LYS A 185 2.04 8.20 6.30
N ARG A 186 0.87 8.42 5.71
CA ARG A 186 0.36 7.66 4.55
C ARG A 186 1.43 7.56 3.46
N TYR A 187 1.49 6.40 2.80
CA TYR A 187 2.49 5.99 1.80
C TYR A 187 3.92 5.86 2.30
N THR A 188 4.18 6.00 3.60
CA THR A 188 5.46 5.58 4.18
C THR A 188 5.56 4.07 4.07
N MET A 189 6.71 3.58 3.59
CA MET A 189 7.00 2.15 3.57
C MET A 189 7.55 1.72 4.94
N VAL A 190 7.11 0.56 5.40
CA VAL A 190 7.53 -0.03 6.66
C VAL A 190 7.89 -1.49 6.47
N ASN A 191 8.92 -1.96 7.17
CA ASN A 191 9.19 -3.39 7.31
C ASN A 191 8.19 -3.97 8.32
N ILE A 192 7.87 -5.26 8.19
CA ILE A 192 7.11 -6.00 9.19
C ILE A 192 8.08 -6.96 9.87
N PHE A 193 8.42 -6.67 11.12
CA PHE A 193 9.40 -7.45 11.89
C PHE A 193 8.77 -8.57 12.71
N ALA A 194 7.55 -8.35 13.20
CA ALA A 194 6.81 -9.32 13.97
C ALA A 194 5.31 -9.14 13.76
N VAL A 195 4.55 -10.20 14.02
CA VAL A 195 3.09 -10.21 13.98
C VAL A 195 2.57 -10.67 15.34
N ALA A 196 1.61 -9.94 15.89
CA ALA A 196 0.87 -10.34 17.07
C ALA A 196 -0.63 -10.31 16.77
N VAL A 197 -1.40 -11.23 17.33
CA VAL A 197 -2.86 -11.27 17.12
C VAL A 197 -3.56 -10.84 18.40
N VAL A 198 -4.42 -9.82 18.30
CA VAL A 198 -5.26 -9.32 19.39
C VAL A 198 -6.69 -9.18 18.89
N ASP A 199 -7.65 -9.77 19.60
CA ASP A 199 -9.08 -9.73 19.24
C ASP A 199 -9.33 -10.04 17.76
N THR A 200 -8.65 -11.09 17.26
CA THR A 200 -8.66 -11.58 15.86
C THR A 200 -7.97 -10.68 14.83
N TRP A 201 -7.43 -9.53 15.21
CA TRP A 201 -6.70 -8.65 14.30
C TRP A 201 -5.20 -8.87 14.41
N GLU A 202 -4.52 -8.92 13.27
CA GLU A 202 -3.07 -8.84 13.24
C GLU A 202 -2.60 -7.41 13.53
N TRP A 203 -1.56 -7.32 14.34
CA TRP A 203 -0.76 -6.13 14.60
C TRP A 203 0.65 -6.40 14.12
N TYR A 204 1.24 -5.42 13.45
CA TYR A 204 2.57 -5.52 12.87
C TYR A 204 3.54 -4.63 13.63
N LEU A 205 4.64 -5.20 14.08
CA LEU A 205 5.77 -4.45 14.60
C LEU A 205 6.54 -3.87 13.42
N VAL A 206 6.53 -2.54 13.31
CA VAL A 206 7.12 -1.78 12.19
C VAL A 206 8.36 -0.98 12.58
N GLY A 207 8.69 -0.99 13.87
CA GLY A 207 9.83 -0.31 14.46
C GLY A 207 9.84 -0.53 15.98
N PRO A 208 10.88 -0.07 16.70
CA PRO A 208 10.98 -0.26 18.16
C PRO A 208 9.76 0.31 18.88
N ASP A 209 9.03 -0.55 19.60
CA ASP A 209 7.76 -0.22 20.26
C ASP A 209 6.72 0.44 19.34
N GLN A 210 6.72 0.08 18.05
CA GLN A 210 5.78 0.63 17.07
C GLN A 210 4.94 -0.49 16.45
N TRP A 211 3.78 -0.73 17.04
CA TRP A 211 2.78 -1.66 16.54
C TRP A 211 1.68 -0.92 15.78
N VAL A 212 1.37 -1.41 14.58
CA VAL A 212 0.27 -0.89 13.75
C VAL A 212 -0.72 -2.00 13.43
N LEU A 213 -2.01 -1.67 13.47
CA LEU A 213 -3.09 -2.59 13.12
C LEU A 213 -3.05 -2.92 11.62
N GLN A 214 -3.30 -4.17 11.22
CA GLN A 214 -3.23 -4.60 9.82
C GLN A 214 -4.05 -3.73 8.84
N THR A 215 -5.20 -3.20 9.26
CA THR A 215 -6.06 -2.33 8.42
C THR A 215 -5.47 -0.96 8.13
N ARG A 216 -4.34 -0.62 8.75
CA ARG A 216 -3.61 0.63 8.54
C ARG A 216 -2.50 0.49 7.52
N VAL A 217 -2.23 -0.72 7.04
CA VAL A 217 -1.18 -0.97 6.05
C VAL A 217 -1.71 -1.83 4.91
N ALA A 218 -1.01 -1.79 3.78
CA ALA A 218 -1.20 -2.69 2.66
C ALA A 218 0.10 -3.48 2.47
N LYS A 219 0.06 -4.77 2.78
CA LYS A 219 1.22 -5.66 2.78
C LYS A 219 1.42 -6.26 1.40
N VAL A 220 2.66 -6.20 0.89
CA VAL A 220 3.03 -6.88 -0.34
C VAL A 220 3.23 -8.35 -0.02
N LYS A 221 2.45 -9.23 -0.65
CA LYS A 221 2.55 -10.68 -0.47
C LYS A 221 3.30 -11.31 -1.63
N PRO A 222 4.36 -12.11 -1.37
CA PRO A 222 4.93 -12.97 -2.42
C PRO A 222 3.86 -13.95 -2.89
N ILE A 223 3.85 -14.23 -4.19
CA ILE A 223 2.98 -15.24 -4.74
C ILE A 223 3.72 -16.03 -5.81
N GLU A 224 3.54 -17.35 -5.76
CA GLU A 224 4.04 -18.22 -6.81
C GLU A 224 3.24 -17.98 -8.09
N ARG A 225 3.87 -18.21 -9.24
CA ARG A 225 3.21 -18.07 -10.52
C ARG A 225 2.02 -19.05 -10.59
N PRO A 226 0.78 -18.57 -10.74
CA PRO A 226 -0.40 -19.44 -10.79
C PRO A 226 -0.45 -20.28 -12.07
N GLU A 227 -1.22 -21.36 -12.01
CA GLU A 227 -1.58 -22.15 -13.20
C GLU A 227 -2.29 -21.27 -14.23
N GLY A 228 -1.95 -21.44 -15.52
CA GLY A 228 -2.49 -20.63 -16.61
C GLY A 228 -1.60 -19.46 -17.05
N ILE A 229 -0.54 -19.14 -16.30
CA ILE A 229 0.51 -18.20 -16.74
C ILE A 229 1.70 -19.00 -17.26
N GLU A 230 2.06 -18.78 -18.53
CA GLU A 230 3.21 -19.43 -19.16
C GLU A 230 4.54 -19.02 -18.49
N ALA A 231 5.50 -19.95 -18.42
CA ALA A 231 6.81 -19.69 -17.83
C ALA A 231 7.58 -18.60 -18.62
N GLY A 232 8.30 -17.74 -17.90
CA GLY A 232 9.10 -16.65 -18.48
C GLY A 232 8.30 -15.45 -19.01
N ARG A 233 6.97 -15.47 -18.90
CA ARG A 233 6.13 -14.31 -19.28
C ARG A 233 6.15 -13.22 -18.24
N LYS A 234 5.86 -11.99 -18.69
CA LYS A 234 5.52 -10.87 -17.83
C LYS A 234 4.09 -11.00 -17.34
N TRP A 235 3.88 -10.77 -16.05
CA TRP A 235 2.54 -10.80 -15.46
C TRP A 235 2.42 -9.91 -14.23
N PHE A 236 1.19 -9.61 -13.86
CA PHE A 236 0.84 -8.84 -12.67
C PHE A 236 0.05 -9.70 -11.70
N ALA A 237 0.49 -9.75 -10.44
CA ALA A 237 -0.31 -10.26 -9.34
C ALA A 237 -1.06 -9.10 -8.70
N VAL A 238 -2.38 -9.18 -8.64
CA VAL A 238 -3.27 -8.15 -8.10
C VAL A 238 -4.00 -8.71 -6.90
N ASP A 239 -3.63 -8.22 -5.72
CA ASP A 239 -4.26 -8.60 -4.47
C ASP A 239 -5.41 -7.64 -4.16
N LEU A 240 -6.64 -8.12 -4.30
CA LEU A 240 -7.84 -7.36 -4.02
C LEU A 240 -8.10 -7.16 -2.53
N TYR A 241 -7.46 -7.92 -1.63
CA TYR A 241 -7.59 -7.72 -0.18
C TYR A 241 -6.60 -6.66 0.32
N GLU A 242 -5.31 -6.83 -0.01
CA GLU A 242 -4.25 -5.89 0.38
C GLU A 242 -4.25 -4.61 -0.48
N GLN A 243 -4.98 -4.60 -1.60
CA GLN A 243 -4.99 -3.51 -2.59
C GLN A 243 -3.58 -3.18 -3.11
N THR A 244 -2.84 -4.24 -3.47
CA THR A 244 -1.48 -4.15 -4.03
C THR A 244 -1.40 -4.78 -5.42
N LEU A 245 -0.43 -4.33 -6.19
CA LEU A 245 -0.01 -4.98 -7.42
C LEU A 245 1.48 -5.27 -7.36
N THR A 246 1.88 -6.49 -7.71
CA THR A 246 3.28 -6.88 -7.91
C THR A 246 3.47 -7.34 -9.34
N ALA A 247 4.44 -6.77 -10.05
CA ALA A 247 4.82 -7.18 -11.40
C ALA A 247 5.93 -8.21 -11.34
N TYR A 248 5.82 -9.26 -12.16
CA TYR A 248 6.75 -10.39 -12.21
C TYR A 248 7.25 -10.61 -13.64
N GLU A 249 8.55 -10.88 -13.77
CA GLU A 249 9.17 -11.39 -14.98
C GLU A 249 9.57 -12.85 -14.74
N GLY A 250 8.83 -13.79 -15.36
CA GLY A 250 8.88 -15.18 -14.95
C GLY A 250 8.43 -15.32 -13.50
N ASP A 251 9.31 -15.81 -12.63
CA ASP A 251 9.02 -15.99 -11.20
C ASP A 251 9.66 -14.89 -10.33
N LYS A 252 10.37 -13.92 -10.93
CA LYS A 252 11.04 -12.83 -10.22
C LYS A 252 10.15 -11.60 -10.17
N ALA A 253 9.80 -11.15 -8.96
CA ALA A 253 9.15 -9.85 -8.78
C ALA A 253 10.11 -8.71 -9.15
N VAL A 254 9.65 -7.73 -9.92
CA VAL A 254 10.46 -6.60 -10.41
C VAL A 254 9.92 -5.23 -9.99
N PHE A 255 8.66 -5.17 -9.58
CA PHE A 255 8.00 -3.93 -9.16
C PHE A 255 6.82 -4.23 -8.23
N ALA A 256 6.56 -3.34 -7.28
CA ALA A 256 5.38 -3.41 -6.43
C ALA A 256 4.79 -2.01 -6.18
N THR A 257 3.46 -1.92 -6.13
CA THR A 257 2.74 -0.67 -5.86
C THR A 257 1.38 -0.91 -5.20
N LEU A 258 0.73 0.18 -4.78
CA LEU A 258 -0.67 0.21 -4.35
C LEU A 258 -1.61 0.41 -5.55
N ILE A 259 -2.80 -0.15 -5.44
CA ILE A 259 -3.88 0.01 -6.42
C ILE A 259 -5.17 0.50 -5.75
N ALA A 260 -6.17 0.81 -6.55
CA ALA A 260 -7.55 0.92 -6.11
C ALA A 260 -8.45 0.13 -7.06
N SER A 261 -9.00 -0.99 -6.59
CA SER A 261 -9.86 -1.87 -7.39
C SER A 261 -11.35 -1.47 -7.34
N GLY A 262 -12.19 -2.28 -7.99
CA GLY A 262 -13.63 -2.09 -8.06
C GLY A 262 -14.32 -2.16 -6.70
N LEU A 263 -15.27 -1.27 -6.44
CA LEU A 263 -16.12 -1.28 -5.23
C LEU A 263 -16.96 -2.57 -5.11
N PRO A 264 -17.52 -2.91 -3.93
CA PRO A 264 -18.31 -4.14 -3.76
C PRO A 264 -19.43 -4.35 -4.78
N GLU A 265 -20.12 -3.28 -5.17
CA GLU A 265 -21.20 -3.30 -6.18
C GLU A 265 -20.66 -3.51 -7.62
N TRP A 266 -19.41 -3.13 -7.88
CA TRP A 266 -18.75 -3.20 -9.18
C TRP A 266 -17.38 -3.89 -9.02
N GLY A 267 -17.41 -5.14 -8.56
CA GLY A 267 -16.20 -5.91 -8.24
C GLY A 267 -15.27 -6.07 -9.45
N THR A 268 -13.99 -6.25 -9.16
CA THR A 268 -12.99 -6.65 -10.15
C THR A 268 -13.00 -8.18 -10.26
N ASP A 269 -12.98 -8.72 -11.47
CA ASP A 269 -13.20 -10.15 -11.72
C ASP A 269 -11.92 -10.95 -11.40
N GLU A 270 -12.01 -11.90 -10.48
CA GLU A 270 -10.88 -12.79 -10.11
C GLU A 270 -10.50 -13.75 -11.26
N GLY A 271 -9.28 -14.28 -11.19
CA GLY A 271 -8.77 -15.28 -12.13
C GLY A 271 -7.54 -14.82 -12.89
N VAL A 272 -7.09 -15.67 -13.81
CA VAL A 272 -5.98 -15.40 -14.72
C VAL A 272 -6.54 -14.84 -16.03
N HIS A 273 -6.13 -13.62 -16.33
CA HIS A 273 -6.55 -12.84 -17.49
C HIS A 273 -5.35 -12.49 -18.36
N LYS A 274 -5.61 -12.00 -19.56
CA LYS A 274 -4.57 -11.61 -20.52
C LYS A 274 -4.90 -10.25 -21.11
N ILE A 275 -3.91 -9.35 -21.15
CA ILE A 275 -4.10 -8.05 -21.77
C ILE A 275 -4.42 -8.26 -23.26
N PHE A 276 -5.53 -7.68 -23.74
CA PHE A 276 -5.97 -7.83 -25.12
C PHE A 276 -6.03 -6.51 -25.89
N ALA A 277 -6.09 -5.37 -25.20
CA ALA A 277 -6.08 -4.05 -25.84
C ALA A 277 -5.35 -3.01 -24.98
N ARG A 278 -4.68 -2.07 -25.64
CA ARG A 278 -3.80 -1.09 -25.00
C ARG A 278 -3.97 0.29 -25.63
N TYR A 279 -4.08 1.33 -24.82
CA TYR A 279 -4.21 2.72 -25.25
C TYR A 279 -3.37 3.63 -24.36
N GLU A 280 -2.56 4.51 -24.94
CA GLU A 280 -1.83 5.52 -24.16
C GLU A 280 -2.80 6.47 -23.46
N GLU A 281 -3.87 6.89 -24.14
CA GLU A 281 -4.97 7.67 -23.58
C GLU A 281 -6.27 7.24 -24.27
N THR A 282 -7.35 7.01 -23.51
CA THR A 282 -8.68 6.80 -24.10
C THR A 282 -9.79 7.35 -23.21
N ARG A 283 -10.96 7.62 -23.80
CA ARG A 283 -12.14 8.06 -23.04
C ARG A 283 -12.80 6.85 -22.38
N MET A 284 -13.16 6.99 -21.12
CA MET A 284 -14.03 6.04 -20.43
C MET A 284 -15.28 6.75 -19.93
N SER A 285 -16.45 6.16 -20.17
CA SER A 285 -17.74 6.72 -19.73
C SER A 285 -18.79 5.62 -19.60
N GLY A 286 -19.81 5.85 -18.79
CA GLY A 286 -20.92 4.90 -18.65
C GLY A 286 -22.12 5.48 -17.91
N ALA A 287 -23.22 4.73 -17.92
CA ALA A 287 -24.50 5.12 -17.32
C ALA A 287 -25.07 6.46 -17.84
N GLU A 288 -24.87 6.74 -19.14
CA GLU A 288 -25.43 7.92 -19.79
C GLU A 288 -26.96 7.97 -19.66
N GLY A 289 -27.48 9.13 -19.26
CA GLY A 289 -28.90 9.32 -18.98
C GLY A 289 -29.41 8.63 -17.71
N LYS A 290 -28.53 8.08 -16.86
CA LYS A 290 -28.90 7.41 -15.59
C LYS A 290 -28.28 8.13 -14.38
N PRO A 291 -28.82 7.94 -13.16
CA PRO A 291 -28.34 8.65 -11.95
C PRO A 291 -26.86 8.48 -11.61
N GLN A 292 -26.22 7.42 -12.14
CA GLN A 292 -24.82 7.11 -11.89
C GLN A 292 -23.90 7.48 -13.05
N TYR A 293 -24.30 8.43 -13.91
CA TYR A 293 -23.50 8.85 -15.06
C TYR A 293 -22.07 9.25 -14.67
N TRP A 294 -21.11 8.80 -15.46
CA TRP A 294 -19.72 9.17 -15.29
C TRP A 294 -19.02 9.32 -16.64
N TYR A 295 -18.08 10.26 -16.69
CA TYR A 295 -17.34 10.63 -17.89
C TYR A 295 -15.92 11.05 -17.54
N LEU A 296 -14.94 10.32 -18.07
CA LEU A 296 -13.53 10.49 -17.82
C LEU A 296 -12.79 10.59 -19.17
N PRO A 297 -12.43 11.82 -19.61
CA PRO A 297 -11.66 11.99 -20.84
C PRO A 297 -10.19 11.61 -20.63
N LEU A 298 -9.56 11.04 -21.65
CA LEU A 298 -8.11 10.82 -21.71
C LEU A 298 -7.55 10.06 -20.50
N VAL A 299 -8.23 8.98 -20.09
CA VAL A 299 -7.71 8.05 -19.08
C VAL A 299 -6.38 7.48 -19.58
N PRO A 300 -5.28 7.65 -18.84
CA PRO A 300 -3.94 7.34 -19.34
C PRO A 300 -3.53 5.87 -19.08
N TYR A 301 -2.69 5.34 -19.96
CA TYR A 301 -1.99 4.06 -19.89
C TYR A 301 -2.92 2.87 -19.64
N VAL A 302 -3.93 2.74 -20.49
CA VAL A 302 -5.00 1.74 -20.35
C VAL A 302 -4.57 0.41 -20.94
N MET A 303 -4.73 -0.66 -20.15
CA MET A 303 -4.51 -2.05 -20.57
C MET A 303 -5.72 -2.90 -20.15
N TYR A 304 -6.60 -3.22 -21.11
CA TYR A 304 -7.78 -4.05 -20.89
C TYR A 304 -7.40 -5.53 -20.83
N PHE A 305 -7.94 -6.27 -19.86
CA PHE A 305 -7.55 -7.66 -19.59
C PHE A 305 -8.68 -8.70 -19.61
N ASN A 306 -9.96 -8.31 -19.59
CA ASN A 306 -11.07 -9.26 -19.66
C ASN A 306 -12.29 -8.80 -20.48
N ASN A 307 -13.24 -9.72 -20.69
CA ASN A 307 -14.46 -9.47 -21.47
C ASN A 307 -15.43 -8.49 -20.81
N SER A 308 -15.30 -8.25 -19.51
CA SER A 308 -16.05 -7.23 -18.76
C SER A 308 -15.49 -5.81 -18.97
N GLU A 309 -14.54 -5.65 -19.89
CA GLU A 309 -13.83 -4.40 -20.20
C GLU A 309 -13.15 -3.77 -18.96
N GLN A 310 -12.68 -4.60 -18.01
CA GLN A 310 -11.85 -4.14 -16.91
C GLN A 310 -10.42 -3.94 -17.38
N ALA A 311 -9.78 -2.88 -16.86
CA ALA A 311 -8.45 -2.48 -17.27
C ALA A 311 -7.57 -2.07 -16.09
N LEU A 312 -6.25 -2.21 -16.27
CA LEU A 312 -5.22 -1.49 -15.52
C LEU A 312 -5.07 -0.11 -16.16
N HIS A 313 -5.13 0.97 -15.39
CA HIS A 313 -4.90 2.32 -15.92
C HIS A 313 -4.54 3.35 -14.85
N GLY A 314 -4.01 4.50 -15.26
CA GLY A 314 -3.74 5.63 -14.37
C GLY A 314 -5.02 6.37 -13.99
N ALA A 315 -5.10 6.86 -12.76
CA ALA A 315 -6.23 7.66 -12.27
C ALA A 315 -5.79 9.07 -11.88
N TYR A 316 -6.33 10.09 -12.56
CA TYR A 316 -6.07 11.51 -12.24
C TYR A 316 -7.11 12.11 -11.27
N TRP A 317 -8.17 11.37 -10.94
CA TRP A 317 -9.34 11.86 -10.20
C TRP A 317 -9.35 11.52 -8.71
N HIS A 318 -8.39 10.74 -8.20
CA HIS A 318 -8.25 10.42 -6.79
C HIS A 318 -6.82 10.03 -6.40
N ASP A 319 -6.49 10.17 -5.11
CA ASP A 319 -5.28 9.63 -4.48
C ASP A 319 -5.63 8.53 -3.45
N GLY A 320 -6.60 7.69 -3.79
CA GLY A 320 -7.19 6.69 -2.90
C GLY A 320 -6.52 5.32 -2.92
N PHE A 321 -5.26 5.19 -3.34
CA PHE A 321 -4.61 3.88 -3.47
C PHE A 321 -4.48 3.15 -2.13
N GLY A 322 -4.67 1.84 -2.14
CA GLY A 322 -4.87 1.00 -0.96
C GLY A 322 -6.33 0.86 -0.52
N TYR A 323 -7.28 1.46 -1.23
CA TYR A 323 -8.72 1.36 -0.97
C TYR A 323 -9.49 1.21 -2.27
N ARG A 324 -10.61 0.47 -2.23
CA ARG A 324 -11.49 0.28 -3.39
C ARG A 324 -12.15 1.60 -3.79
N ARG A 325 -12.10 1.95 -5.08
CA ARG A 325 -12.61 3.24 -5.59
C ARG A 325 -13.29 3.15 -6.96
N SER A 326 -12.98 2.12 -7.73
CA SER A 326 -13.36 2.07 -9.15
C SER A 326 -14.69 1.36 -9.37
N ARG A 327 -15.10 1.27 -10.64
CA ARG A 327 -16.23 0.46 -11.11
C ARG A 327 -15.80 -0.86 -11.76
N GLY A 328 -14.69 -1.44 -11.29
CA GLY A 328 -14.18 -2.74 -11.73
C GLY A 328 -12.75 -2.68 -12.26
N CYS A 329 -12.33 -1.55 -12.84
CA CYS A 329 -10.94 -1.36 -13.27
C CYS A 329 -9.96 -1.33 -12.08
N ILE A 330 -8.68 -1.56 -12.35
CA ILE A 330 -7.62 -1.45 -11.37
C ILE A 330 -6.94 -0.09 -11.59
N ASN A 331 -7.17 0.83 -10.66
CA ASN A 331 -6.64 2.19 -10.74
C ASN A 331 -5.24 2.22 -10.12
N LEU A 332 -4.30 2.82 -10.83
CA LEU A 332 -2.93 3.08 -10.38
C LEU A 332 -2.64 4.57 -10.36
N SER A 333 -1.56 4.98 -9.68
CA SER A 333 -0.99 6.31 -9.91
C SER A 333 -0.60 6.44 -11.38
N ILE A 334 -0.62 7.66 -11.93
CA ILE A 334 -0.23 7.87 -13.34
C ILE A 334 1.22 7.44 -13.57
N THR A 335 2.11 7.68 -12.59
CA THR A 335 3.51 7.24 -12.61
C THR A 335 3.62 5.73 -12.73
N ASP A 336 2.90 4.98 -11.90
CA ASP A 336 2.97 3.51 -11.90
C ASP A 336 2.30 2.92 -13.14
N ALA A 337 1.17 3.49 -13.56
CA ALA A 337 0.47 3.08 -14.78
C ALA A 337 1.35 3.23 -16.02
N LYS A 338 2.06 4.37 -16.13
CA LYS A 338 3.04 4.60 -17.19
C LYS A 338 4.11 3.52 -17.19
N TRP A 339 4.70 3.26 -16.02
CA TRP A 339 5.78 2.28 -15.91
C TRP A 339 5.33 0.88 -16.31
N ILE A 340 4.19 0.38 -15.80
CA ILE A 340 3.71 -0.97 -16.16
C ILE A 340 3.33 -1.06 -17.64
N TYR A 341 2.82 0.03 -18.22
CA TYR A 341 2.50 0.11 -19.64
C TYR A 341 3.78 0.01 -20.48
N GLU A 342 4.78 0.84 -20.20
CA GLU A 342 6.06 0.80 -20.94
C GLU A 342 6.83 -0.50 -20.71
N TRP A 343 6.82 -1.04 -19.47
CA TRP A 343 7.50 -2.29 -19.13
C TRP A 343 6.94 -3.50 -19.87
N THR A 344 5.66 -3.49 -20.24
CA THR A 344 5.00 -4.56 -20.99
C THR A 344 4.95 -4.31 -22.50
N GLN A 345 5.64 -3.30 -23.03
CA GLN A 345 5.57 -2.99 -24.47
C GLN A 345 6.07 -4.13 -25.38
N ASP A 346 7.04 -4.92 -24.91
CA ASP A 346 7.62 -6.09 -25.59
C ASP A 346 6.80 -7.38 -25.37
N GLN A 347 5.88 -7.38 -24.41
CA GLN A 347 4.91 -8.43 -24.16
C GLN A 347 3.52 -7.80 -23.94
N PRO A 348 2.91 -7.21 -24.98
CA PRO A 348 1.68 -6.43 -24.86
C PRO A 348 0.50 -7.25 -24.35
N ASP A 349 0.58 -8.57 -24.46
CA ASP A 349 -0.36 -9.58 -24.02
C ASP A 349 0.05 -10.21 -22.66
N ALA A 350 0.73 -9.45 -21.80
CA ALA A 350 1.09 -9.88 -20.44
C ALA A 350 -0.15 -10.33 -19.64
N TYR A 351 0.07 -11.23 -18.67
CA TYR A 351 -1.01 -11.78 -17.86
C TYR A 351 -1.37 -10.87 -16.68
N VAL A 352 -2.62 -10.92 -16.24
CA VAL A 352 -3.11 -10.28 -15.03
C VAL A 352 -3.77 -11.33 -14.17
N TYR A 353 -3.16 -11.67 -13.04
CA TYR A 353 -3.74 -12.58 -12.06
C TYR A 353 -4.37 -11.79 -10.93
N ILE A 354 -5.67 -12.01 -10.71
CA ILE A 354 -6.48 -11.27 -9.75
C ILE A 354 -7.00 -12.24 -8.70
N TYR A 355 -6.76 -11.93 -7.43
CA TYR A 355 -7.09 -12.81 -6.31
C TYR A 355 -7.35 -12.03 -5.01
N HIS A 356 -7.97 -12.69 -4.03
CA HIS A 356 -8.03 -12.22 -2.65
C HIS A 356 -7.08 -13.02 -1.75
N SER A 357 -6.17 -12.35 -1.05
CA SER A 357 -5.35 -12.99 -0.01
C SER A 357 -6.00 -13.05 1.37
N GLY A 358 -7.25 -12.59 1.49
CA GLY A 358 -8.00 -12.52 2.74
C GLY A 358 -9.47 -12.15 2.51
N THR A 359 -10.25 -12.13 3.58
CA THR A 359 -11.68 -11.78 3.52
C THR A 359 -11.93 -10.42 4.17
N TYR A 360 -12.61 -9.53 3.46
CA TYR A 360 -13.08 -8.26 4.04
C TYR A 360 -14.06 -8.49 5.18
N ARG A 361 -13.80 -7.87 6.34
CA ARG A 361 -14.70 -7.96 7.50
C ARG A 361 -15.79 -6.89 7.42
N PRO A 362 -17.02 -7.17 7.89
CA PRO A 362 -18.06 -6.16 8.01
C PRO A 362 -17.57 -4.96 8.84
N GLY A 363 -17.74 -3.75 8.30
CA GLY A 363 -17.34 -2.50 8.97
C GLY A 363 -15.84 -2.18 8.95
N ALA A 364 -14.98 -3.03 8.38
CA ALA A 364 -13.59 -2.67 8.13
C ALA A 364 -13.50 -1.63 7.00
N PRO A 365 -12.50 -0.73 7.00
CA PRO A 365 -12.21 0.11 5.84
C PRO A 365 -11.97 -0.77 4.61
N GLN A 366 -12.65 -0.48 3.50
CA GLN A 366 -12.52 -1.18 2.22
C GLN A 366 -12.02 -0.24 1.13
#